data_AF-A0A7Y2E9S2-F1
#
_entry.id   AF-A0A7Y2E9S2-F1
#
_cell.length_a   1.000
_cell.length_b   1.000
_cell.length_c   1.000
_cell.angle_alpha   90.00
_cell.angle_beta   90.00
_cell.angle_gamma   90.00
#
_symmetry.space_group_name_H-M   'P 1'
#
loop_
_entity.id
_entity.type
_entity.pdbx_description
1 polymer ?
#
loop_
_entity_poly.entity_id
_entity_poly.type
_entity_poly.pdbx_seq_one_letter_code
_entity_poly.pdbx_strand_id
1 'polypeptide(L)'
;MGRPTVVEVNYYDFKNELKRAATEGQRIEPKEKDRWKTYVKEKKILEASCLSIARGRFEDARPVIIDSGGDWDGFYIYSSDDQVCLKFQRDGE
;
A
#
# COMPACT_ATOMS: atom_id res chain seq x y z
N MET A 1 0.21 -20.59 -7.54
CA MET A 1 -0.33 -19.26 -7.19
C MET A 1 0.73 -18.54 -6.37
N GLY A 2 1.40 -17.55 -6.98
CA GLY A 2 2.49 -16.81 -6.33
C GLY A 2 1.97 -15.94 -5.18
N ARG A 3 2.67 -15.97 -4.05
CA ARG A 3 2.38 -15.06 -2.93
C ARG A 3 2.83 -13.65 -3.32
N PRO A 4 2.11 -12.59 -2.94
CA PRO A 4 2.59 -11.23 -3.17
C PRO A 4 3.93 -11.02 -2.45
N THR A 5 4.87 -10.37 -3.12
CA THR A 5 6.14 -9.99 -2.50
C THR A 5 5.85 -8.86 -1.51
N VAL A 6 6.31 -9.04 -0.28
CA VAL A 6 6.15 -8.07 0.80
C VAL A 6 7.51 -7.49 1.16
N VAL A 7 7.61 -6.18 1.15
CA VAL A 7 8.81 -5.44 1.56
C VAL A 7 8.42 -4.53 2.71
N GLU A 8 9.11 -4.67 3.84
CA GLU A 8 8.97 -3.71 4.93
C GLU A 8 9.67 -2.41 4.56
N VAL A 9 8.97 -1.30 4.71
CA VAL A 9 9.50 0.03 4.40
C VAL A 9 9.54 0.86 5.67
N ASN A 10 10.52 1.75 5.76
CA ASN A 10 10.64 2.65 6.90
C ASN A 10 9.35 3.49 7.04
N TYR A 11 8.70 3.38 8.20
CA TYR A 11 7.43 4.03 8.46
C TYR A 11 7.50 5.57 8.40
N TYR A 12 8.59 6.17 8.87
CA TYR A 12 8.75 7.63 8.89
C TYR A 12 8.95 8.18 7.48
N ASP A 13 9.78 7.52 6.66
CA ASP A 13 9.94 7.88 5.25
C ASP A 13 8.63 7.71 4.48
N PHE A 14 7.94 6.59 4.69
CA PHE A 14 6.61 6.34 4.14
C PHE A 14 5.61 7.43 4.54
N LYS A 15 5.60 7.85 5.82
CA LYS A 15 4.66 8.85 6.31
C LYS A 15 4.90 10.22 5.69
N ASN A 16 6.17 10.60 5.50
CA ASN A 16 6.54 11.82 4.79
C ASN A 16 6.05 11.77 3.35
N GLU A 17 6.25 10.65 2.67
CA GLU A 17 5.80 10.51 1.30
C GLU A 17 4.28 10.43 1.16
N LEU A 18 3.61 9.73 2.07
CA LEU A 18 2.15 9.66 2.10
C LEU A 18 1.53 11.06 2.25
N LYS A 19 2.17 11.93 3.05
CA LYS A 19 1.78 13.33 3.17
C LYS A 19 2.00 14.09 1.86
N ARG A 20 3.15 13.90 1.21
CA ARG A 20 3.46 14.52 -0.09
C ARG A 20 2.44 14.10 -1.16
N ALA A 21 2.22 12.79 -1.30
CA ALA A 21 1.25 12.21 -2.22
C ALA A 21 -0.18 12.71 -1.95
N ALA A 22 -0.56 12.94 -0.68
CA ALA A 22 -1.85 13.54 -0.36
C ALA A 22 -1.96 14.99 -0.84
N THR A 23 -0.89 15.78 -0.71
CA THR A 23 -0.83 17.16 -1.22
C THR A 23 -0.85 17.20 -2.75
N GLU A 24 -0.23 16.23 -3.41
CA GLU A 24 -0.15 16.14 -4.88
C GLU A 24 -1.37 15.42 -5.50
N GLY A 25 -2.32 14.94 -4.69
CA GLY A 25 -3.49 14.18 -5.16
C GLY A 25 -3.18 12.76 -5.64
N GLN A 26 -1.98 12.26 -5.38
CA GLN A 26 -1.48 10.93 -5.74
C GLN A 26 -1.77 9.86 -4.68
N ARG A 27 -2.20 10.26 -3.48
CA ARG A 27 -2.72 9.31 -2.48
C ARG A 27 -4.11 8.85 -2.92
N ILE A 28 -4.33 7.54 -2.89
CA ILE A 28 -5.64 6.93 -3.13
C ILE A 28 -6.03 6.12 -1.90
N GLU A 29 -7.18 6.43 -1.34
CA GLU A 29 -7.76 5.73 -0.19
C GLU A 29 -8.86 4.74 -0.61
N PRO A 30 -9.17 3.69 0.17
CA PRO A 30 -10.20 2.71 -0.17
C PRO A 30 -11.60 3.31 -0.42
N LYS A 31 -11.87 4.48 0.16
CA LYS A 31 -13.11 5.24 -0.07
C LYS A 31 -13.21 5.82 -1.48
N GLU A 32 -12.09 6.03 -2.18
CA GLU A 32 -12.02 6.48 -3.57
C GLU A 32 -12.22 5.29 -4.52
N LYS A 33 -13.40 4.67 -4.44
CA LYS A 33 -13.73 3.36 -5.02
C LYS A 33 -13.29 3.19 -6.49
N ASP A 34 -13.42 4.23 -7.30
CA ASP A 34 -13.10 4.19 -8.73
C ASP A 34 -11.59 4.10 -8.97
N ARG A 35 -10.84 5.11 -8.49
CA ARG A 35 -9.37 5.16 -8.56
C ARG A 35 -8.72 3.93 -7.92
N TRP A 36 -9.24 3.53 -6.76
CA TRP A 36 -8.77 2.36 -6.03
C TRP A 36 -8.90 1.08 -6.86
N LYS A 37 -10.11 0.81 -7.37
CA LYS A 37 -10.38 -0.39 -8.19
C LYS A 37 -9.55 -0.41 -9.46
N THR A 38 -9.41 0.74 -10.12
CA THR A 38 -8.60 0.90 -11.33
C THR A 38 -7.15 0.50 -11.04
N TYR A 39 -6.52 1.10 -10.03
CA TYR A 39 -5.14 0.78 -9.66
C TYR A 39 -4.94 -0.69 -9.26
N VAL A 40 -5.80 -1.22 -8.37
CA VAL A 40 -5.73 -2.62 -7.91
C VAL A 40 -5.86 -3.59 -9.08
N LYS A 41 -6.75 -3.31 -10.03
CA LYS A 41 -6.95 -4.14 -11.23
C LYS A 41 -5.76 -4.06 -12.18
N GLU A 42 -5.29 -2.85 -12.49
CA GLU A 42 -4.16 -2.64 -13.40
C GLU A 42 -2.86 -3.26 -12.88
N LYS A 43 -2.58 -3.07 -11.59
CA LYS A 43 -1.39 -3.60 -10.92
C LYS A 43 -1.58 -5.04 -10.43
N LYS A 44 -2.76 -5.64 -10.66
CA LYS A 44 -3.15 -7.01 -10.26
C LYS A 44 -2.89 -7.30 -8.78
N ILE A 45 -3.22 -6.35 -7.91
CA ILE A 45 -3.02 -6.48 -6.46
C ILE A 45 -4.07 -7.41 -5.86
N LEU A 46 -3.62 -8.42 -5.10
CA LEU A 46 -4.49 -9.32 -4.35
C LEU A 46 -4.80 -8.72 -2.97
N GLU A 47 -5.70 -7.74 -2.93
CA GLU A 47 -6.01 -6.96 -1.71
C GLU A 47 -6.31 -7.85 -0.50
N ALA A 48 -7.17 -8.86 -0.67
CA ALA A 48 -7.53 -9.78 0.41
C ALA A 48 -6.31 -10.54 0.97
N SER A 49 -5.37 -10.95 0.11
CA SER A 49 -4.13 -11.61 0.55
C SER A 49 -3.20 -10.63 1.26
N CYS A 50 -3.04 -9.41 0.74
CA CYS A 50 -2.20 -8.39 1.36
C CYS A 50 -2.72 -8.00 2.75
N LEU A 51 -4.02 -7.77 2.88
CA LEU A 51 -4.68 -7.49 4.15
C LEU A 51 -4.53 -8.64 5.15
N SER A 52 -4.70 -9.89 4.71
CA SER A 52 -4.49 -11.05 5.58
C SER A 52 -3.05 -11.15 6.08
N ILE A 53 -2.05 -10.82 5.26
CA ILE A 53 -0.65 -10.81 5.65
C ILE A 53 -0.38 -9.70 6.67
N ALA A 54 -0.86 -8.48 6.41
CA ALA A 54 -0.65 -7.33 7.29
C ALA A 54 -1.31 -7.52 8.66
N ARG A 55 -2.57 -7.99 8.70
CA ARG A 55 -3.30 -8.27 9.95
C ARG A 55 -2.68 -9.40 10.78
N GLY A 56 -1.88 -10.26 10.17
CA GLY A 56 -1.10 -11.26 10.90
C GLY A 56 0.18 -10.71 11.53
N ARG A 57 0.58 -9.47 11.21
CA ARG A 57 1.82 -8.84 11.70
C ARG A 57 1.58 -7.68 12.66
N PHE A 58 0.55 -6.88 12.44
CA PHE A 58 0.26 -5.70 13.25
C PHE A 58 -1.24 -5.41 13.30
N GLU A 59 -1.64 -4.66 14.32
CA GLU A 59 -3.02 -4.23 14.52
C GLU A 59 -3.35 -3.01 13.65
N ASP A 60 -4.65 -2.66 13.56
CA ASP A 60 -5.13 -1.47 12.85
C ASP A 60 -4.57 -1.29 11.42
N ALA A 61 -4.42 -2.40 10.69
CA ALA A 61 -3.83 -2.41 9.35
C ALA A 61 -4.65 -1.59 8.34
N ARG A 62 -4.10 -0.44 7.91
CA ARG A 62 -4.74 0.51 6.99
C ARG A 62 -4.14 0.43 5.60
N PRO A 63 -4.91 0.03 4.57
CA PRO A 63 -4.42 -0.01 3.20
C PRO A 63 -4.48 1.38 2.58
N VAL A 64 -3.47 1.71 1.77
CA VAL A 64 -3.39 2.95 0.99
C VAL A 64 -2.56 2.74 -0.27
N ILE A 65 -2.84 3.51 -1.31
CA ILE A 65 -2.06 3.50 -2.54
C ILE A 65 -1.39 4.86 -2.71
N ILE A 66 -0.14 4.83 -3.14
CA ILE A 66 0.58 6.00 -3.65
C ILE A 66 0.76 5.78 -5.15
N ASP A 67 0.10 6.61 -5.95
CA ASP A 67 0.17 6.61 -7.42
C ASP A 67 1.04 7.78 -7.88
N SER A 68 2.32 7.73 -7.51
CA SER A 68 3.28 8.81 -7.80
C SER A 68 4.06 8.61 -9.10
N GLY A 69 4.05 7.39 -9.65
CA GLY A 69 4.90 7.02 -10.78
C GLY A 69 6.41 6.94 -10.46
N GLY A 70 6.81 7.11 -9.20
CA GLY A 70 8.21 7.02 -8.74
C GLY A 70 8.49 5.79 -7.86
N ASP A 71 9.59 5.83 -7.10
CA ASP A 71 10.00 4.74 -6.18
C ASP A 71 8.93 4.37 -5.14
N TRP A 72 8.13 5.36 -4.74
CA TRP A 72 7.04 5.17 -3.79
C TRP A 72 5.72 4.76 -4.46
N ASP A 73 5.67 4.59 -5.77
CA ASP A 73 4.51 3.99 -6.43
C ASP A 73 4.25 2.58 -5.86
N GLY A 74 3.04 2.34 -5.37
CA GLY A 74 2.67 1.03 -4.88
C GLY A 74 1.44 0.98 -3.98
N PHE A 75 1.09 -0.26 -3.63
CA PHE A 75 0.10 -0.58 -2.63
C PHE A 75 0.78 -0.79 -1.28
N TYR A 76 0.35 -0.05 -0.27
CA TYR A 76 0.89 -0.07 1.07
C TYR A 76 -0.17 -0.49 2.07
N ILE A 77 0.26 -1.16 3.14
CA ILE A 77 -0.54 -1.31 4.35
C ILE A 77 0.33 -0.87 5.52
N TYR A 78 -0.19 0.06 6.32
CA TYR A 78 0.54 0.61 7.45
C TYR A 78 -0.30 0.54 8.73
N SER A 79 0.39 0.55 9.87
CA SER A 79 -0.22 0.81 11.18
C SER A 79 0.47 2.02 11.79
N SER A 80 -0.35 3.00 12.20
CA SER A 80 0.17 4.18 12.89
C SER A 80 0.57 3.88 14.33
N ASP A 81 -0.08 2.90 14.95
CA ASP A 81 0.11 2.52 16.34
C ASP A 81 1.42 1.74 16.51
N ASP A 82 1.59 0.71 15.68
CA ASP A 82 2.81 -0.10 15.61
C ASP A 82 3.97 0.61 14.90
N GLN A 83 3.72 1.73 14.21
CA GLN A 83 4.71 2.46 13.42
C GLN A 83 5.41 1.59 12.36
N VAL A 84 4.64 0.77 11.66
CA VAL A 84 5.13 -0.15 10.63
C VAL A 84 4.43 0.10 9.30
N CYS A 85 5.11 -0.22 8.21
CA CYS A 85 4.56 -0.14 6.87
C CYS A 85 5.09 -1.28 5.99
N LEU A 86 4.19 -1.89 5.24
CA LEU A 86 4.49 -2.92 4.26
C LEU A 86 4.11 -2.41 2.89
N LYS A 87 5.06 -2.48 1.96
CA LYS A 87 4.83 -2.33 0.53
C LYS A 87 4.56 -3.70 -0.07
N PHE A 88 3.46 -3.81 -0.80
CA PHE A 88 3.12 -5.02 -1.54
C PHE A 88 3.37 -4.78 -3.01
N GLN A 89 4.12 -5.70 -3.61
CA GLN A 89 4.36 -5.75 -5.03
C GLN A 89 3.91 -7.10 -5.57
N ARG A 90 3.53 -7.14 -6.84
CA ARG A 90 3.34 -8.42 -7.51
C ARG A 90 4.71 -9.10 -7.60
N ASP A 91 4.75 -10.37 -7.21
CA ASP A 91 5.90 -11.25 -7.48
C ASP A 91 6.16 -11.26 -8.98
N GLY A 92 7.37 -10.83 -9.37
CA GLY A 92 7.76 -10.61 -10.75
C GLY A 92 7.51 -11.84 -11.62
N GLU A 93 7.11 -11.57 -12.85
CA GLU A 93 7.34 -12.49 -13.97
C GLU A 93 8.84 -12.52 -14.29
#